data_AF-A0A1K1QSN3-F1
#
_entry.id   AF-A0A1K1QSN3-F1
#
_cell.length_a   1.000
_cell.length_b   1.000
_cell.length_c   1.000
_cell.angle_alpha   90.00
_cell.angle_beta   90.00
_cell.angle_gamma   90.00
#
_symmetry.space_group_name_H-M   'P 1'
#
loop_
_entity.id
_entity.type
_entity.pdbx_description
1 polymer ?
#
loop_
_entity_poly.entity_id
_entity_poly.type
_entity_poly.pdbx_seq_one_letter_code
_entity_poly.pdbx_strand_id
1 'polypeptide(L)'
;MLLVRLYRVEDKEVMVMDGTNGYMPETGAIRLLASRESGVGADRVIVYCGKQNREGFRAFAADGSEMELTAEDCLLLSRQQADIEVRLTDYFVGRMRQADEEKLAAAC
;
A
#
# COMPACT_ATOMS: atom_id res chain seq x y z
N MET A 1 -2.35 2.66 14.91
CA MET A 1 -2.32 1.30 14.33
C MET A 1 -3.01 1.32 12.98
N LEU A 2 -2.32 0.87 11.92
CA LEU A 2 -2.81 0.93 10.52
C LEU A 2 -3.30 -0.46 10.10
N LEU A 3 -4.40 -0.55 9.36
CA LEU A 3 -4.93 -1.83 8.85
C LEU A 3 -4.63 -1.95 7.36
N VAL A 4 -4.08 -3.09 6.96
CA VAL A 4 -3.91 -3.47 5.56
C VAL A 4 -4.65 -4.77 5.29
N ARG A 5 -5.21 -4.89 4.08
CA ARG A 5 -5.95 -6.06 3.63
C ARG A 5 -5.23 -6.68 2.45
N LEU A 6 -5.02 -7.98 2.48
CA LEU A 6 -4.42 -8.73 1.39
C LEU A 6 -5.50 -9.53 0.68
N TYR A 7 -5.40 -9.51 -0.64
CA TYR A 7 -6.24 -10.25 -1.55
C TYR A 7 -5.34 -11.04 -2.48
N ARG A 8 -5.69 -12.30 -2.70
CA ARG A 8 -5.07 -13.11 -3.73
C ARG A 8 -5.94 -13.05 -4.98
N VAL A 9 -5.35 -12.56 -6.07
CA VAL A 9 -5.96 -12.53 -7.40
C VAL A 9 -5.07 -13.36 -8.30
N GLU A 10 -5.56 -14.53 -8.70
CA GLU A 10 -4.77 -15.54 -9.42
C GLU A 10 -3.48 -15.88 -8.64
N ASP A 11 -2.31 -15.58 -9.22
CA ASP A 11 -0.98 -15.80 -8.64
C ASP A 11 -0.34 -14.50 -8.10
N LYS A 12 -1.12 -13.42 -7.94
CA LYS A 12 -0.64 -12.15 -7.39
C LYS A 12 -1.26 -11.84 -6.03
N GLU A 13 -0.45 -11.30 -5.14
CA GLU A 13 -0.88 -10.75 -3.86
C GLU A 13 -1.04 -9.24 -3.97
N VAL A 14 -2.27 -8.77 -3.81
CA VAL A 14 -2.66 -7.36 -3.86
C VAL A 14 -2.99 -6.90 -2.46
N MET A 15 -2.27 -5.90 -1.98
CA MET A 15 -2.52 -5.26 -0.70
C MET A 15 -3.33 -3.99 -0.89
N VAL A 16 -4.33 -3.78 -0.04
CA VAL A 16 -5.15 -2.58 -0.01
C VAL A 16 -5.06 -1.94 1.36
N MET A 17 -4.86 -0.63 1.40
CA MET A 17 -4.82 0.13 2.65
C MET A 17 -5.51 1.48 2.53
N ASP A 18 -5.96 2.01 3.67
CA ASP A 18 -6.53 3.35 3.76
C ASP A 18 -5.45 4.35 4.18
N GLY A 19 -4.93 5.12 3.21
CA GLY A 19 -3.94 6.15 3.46
C GLY A 19 -4.50 7.42 4.10
N THR A 20 -5.83 7.59 4.13
CA THR A 20 -6.48 8.72 4.81
C THR A 20 -6.59 8.49 6.32
N ASN A 21 -6.45 7.24 6.77
CA ASN A 21 -6.53 6.87 8.17
C ASN A 21 -5.15 6.81 8.84
N GLY A 22 -4.62 8.00 9.14
CA GLY A 22 -3.46 8.19 10.02
C GLY A 22 -2.11 8.31 9.32
N TYR A 23 -1.94 7.80 8.10
CA TYR A 23 -0.68 7.93 7.35
C TYR A 23 -0.87 7.64 5.86
N MET A 24 -0.43 8.58 5.01
CA MET A 24 -0.35 8.40 3.56
C MET A 24 1.07 7.95 3.19
N PRO A 25 1.27 6.68 2.78
CA PRO A 25 2.59 6.20 2.39
C PRO A 25 3.02 6.77 1.03
N GLU A 26 4.32 7.01 0.88
CA GLU A 26 4.97 7.28 -0.39
C GLU A 26 5.89 6.11 -0.80
N THR A 27 6.73 6.31 -1.81
CA THR A 27 7.52 5.23 -2.42
C THR A 27 8.37 4.43 -1.43
N GLY A 28 8.98 5.08 -0.42
CA GLY A 28 9.86 4.41 0.53
C GLY A 28 9.09 3.46 1.45
N ALA A 29 7.98 3.95 1.98
CA ALA A 29 7.04 3.19 2.77
C ALA A 29 6.42 2.03 1.98
N ILE A 30 6.03 2.25 0.72
CA ILE A 30 5.49 1.19 -0.13
C ILE A 30 6.51 0.08 -0.36
N ARG A 31 7.76 0.42 -0.67
CA ARG A 31 8.85 -0.56 -0.83
C ARG A 31 9.04 -1.40 0.42
N LEU A 32 9.09 -0.73 1.59
CA LEU A 32 9.26 -1.42 2.87
C LEU A 32 8.07 -2.33 3.17
N LEU A 33 6.85 -1.86 2.92
CA LEU A 33 5.61 -2.60 3.19
C LEU A 33 5.45 -3.82 2.26
N ALA A 34 5.76 -3.65 0.98
CA ALA A 34 5.64 -4.69 -0.05
C ALA A 34 6.78 -5.72 -0.02
N SER A 35 7.90 -5.42 0.66
CA SER A 35 8.99 -6.36 0.85
C SER A 35 8.53 -7.63 1.56
N ARG A 36 8.82 -8.80 0.97
CA ARG A 36 8.57 -10.12 1.58
C ARG A 36 9.56 -10.47 2.69
N GLU A 37 10.71 -9.79 2.76
CA GLU A 37 11.75 -10.04 3.76
C GLU A 37 11.57 -9.21 5.03
N SER A 38 11.15 -7.96 4.86
CA SER A 38 11.13 -6.95 5.93
C SER A 38 9.75 -6.34 6.18
N GLY A 39 8.78 -6.60 5.31
CA GLY A 39 7.44 -6.06 5.34
C GLY A 39 6.37 -7.15 5.43
N VAL A 40 5.17 -6.81 4.95
CA VAL A 40 4.06 -7.76 4.88
C VAL A 40 4.18 -8.65 3.64
N GLY A 41 4.75 -8.12 2.55
CA GLY A 41 4.88 -8.83 1.29
C GLY A 41 3.63 -8.64 0.42
N ALA A 42 3.81 -8.03 -0.75
CA ALA A 42 2.79 -7.99 -1.80
C ALA A 42 3.44 -7.67 -3.15
N ASP A 43 2.81 -8.13 -4.23
CA ASP A 43 3.28 -7.79 -5.58
C ASP A 43 2.74 -6.42 -6.02
N ARG A 44 1.60 -6.01 -5.45
CA ARG A 44 0.93 -4.75 -5.75
C ARG A 44 0.31 -4.15 -4.49
N VAL A 45 0.42 -2.83 -4.33
CA VAL A 45 -0.16 -2.09 -3.19
C VAL A 45 -1.10 -1.01 -3.71
N ILE A 46 -2.34 -1.00 -3.22
CA ILE A 46 -3.37 -0.02 -3.54
C ILE A 46 -3.66 0.79 -2.28
N VAL A 47 -3.54 2.11 -2.40
CA VAL A 47 -3.73 3.05 -1.29
C VAL A 47 -4.95 3.90 -1.58
N TYR A 48 -5.93 3.90 -0.68
CA TYR A 48 -7.02 4.88 -0.73
C TYR A 48 -6.50 6.25 -0.29
N CYS A 49 -6.60 7.22 -1.18
CA CYS A 49 -6.13 8.59 -1.02
C CYS A 49 -7.26 9.61 -0.75
N GLY A 50 -8.52 9.17 -0.72
CA GLY A 50 -9.67 10.06 -0.48
C GLY A 50 -10.28 10.62 -1.77
N LYS A 51 -11.45 11.26 -1.64
CA LYS A 51 -12.23 11.79 -2.77
C LYS A 51 -11.79 13.20 -3.17
N GLN A 52 -10.71 13.33 -3.94
CA GLN A 52 -10.50 14.48 -4.80
C GLN A 52 -10.45 14.01 -6.27
N ASN A 53 -11.64 13.92 -6.87
CA ASN A 53 -11.90 13.66 -8.29
C ASN A 53 -11.40 12.33 -8.90
N ARG A 54 -12.40 11.44 -9.04
CA ARG A 54 -12.56 10.30 -9.96
C ARG A 54 -11.85 8.98 -9.71
N GLU A 55 -10.67 8.88 -9.10
CA GLU A 55 -10.21 7.60 -8.54
C GLU A 55 -9.45 7.90 -7.25
N GLY A 56 -10.13 7.77 -6.11
CA GLY A 56 -9.54 8.03 -4.80
C GLY A 56 -8.53 6.98 -4.36
N PHE A 57 -7.88 6.29 -5.30
CA PHE A 57 -6.94 5.22 -5.08
C PHE A 57 -5.71 5.42 -5.94
N ARG A 58 -4.53 5.12 -5.38
CA ARG A 58 -3.26 5.05 -6.11
C ARG A 58 -2.75 3.62 -6.03
N ALA A 59 -2.25 3.10 -7.14
CA ALA A 59 -1.65 1.78 -7.18
C ALA A 59 -0.13 1.89 -7.31
N PHE A 60 0.57 0.97 -6.67
CA PHE A 60 2.02 0.90 -6.68
C PHE A 60 2.47 -0.53 -6.91
N ALA A 61 3.60 -0.69 -7.61
CA ALA A 61 4.31 -1.96 -7.65
C ALA A 61 5.10 -2.18 -6.34
N ALA A 62 5.59 -3.39 -6.13
CA ALA A 62 6.40 -3.74 -4.95
C ALA A 62 7.69 -2.89 -4.81
N ASP A 63 8.22 -2.37 -5.91
CA ASP A 63 9.35 -1.44 -5.92
C ASP A 63 8.94 0.01 -5.62
N GLY A 64 7.68 0.25 -5.24
CA GLY A 64 7.10 1.54 -4.91
C GLY A 64 6.98 2.52 -6.08
N SER A 65 7.15 2.06 -7.33
CA SER A 65 6.75 2.81 -8.51
C SER A 65 5.23 2.93 -8.56
N GLU A 66 4.73 4.13 -8.83
CA GLU A 66 3.30 4.36 -9.04
C GLU A 66 2.88 3.83 -10.41
N MET A 67 1.71 3.20 -10.46
CA MET A 67 1.13 2.59 -11.65
C MET A 67 -0.33 3.00 -11.77
N GLU A 68 -0.84 2.98 -12.99
CA GLU A 68 -2.29 3.13 -13.21
C GLU A 68 -3.06 1.94 -12.61
N LEU A 69 -4.29 2.21 -12.16
CA LEU A 69 -5.23 1.18 -11.75
C LEU A 69 -5.66 0.37 -12.97
N THR A 70 -5.76 -0.94 -12.79
CA THR A 70 -6.24 -1.86 -13.81
C THR A 70 -7.70 -2.19 -13.59
N ALA A 71 -8.37 -2.75 -14.60
CA ALA A 71 -9.73 -3.24 -14.45
C ALA A 71 -9.85 -4.33 -13.36
N GLU A 72 -8.81 -5.17 -13.19
CA GLU A 72 -8.73 -6.18 -12.14
C GLU A 72 -8.67 -5.55 -10.74
N ASP A 73 -7.91 -4.46 -10.57
CA ASP A 73 -7.87 -3.73 -9.31
C ASP A 73 -9.25 -3.16 -8.96
N CYS A 74 -9.94 -2.57 -9.93
CA CYS A 74 -11.28 -2.03 -9.73
C CYS A 74 -12.30 -3.12 -9.35
N LEU A 75 -12.21 -4.31 -9.96
CA LEU A 75 -13.04 -5.45 -9.58
C LEU A 75 -12.70 -5.94 -8.17
N LEU A 76 -11.42 -6.02 -7.82
CA LEU A 76 -10.97 -6.40 -6.49
C LEU A 76 -11.49 -5.43 -5.42
N LEU A 77 -11.46 -4.13 -5.67
CA LEU A 77 -11.94 -3.11 -4.72
C LEU A 77 -13.44 -3.22 -4.42
N SER A 78 -14.21 -3.93 -5.27
CA SER A 78 -15.62 -4.24 -5.01
C SER A 78 -15.84 -5.46 -4.09
N ARG A 79 -14.80 -6.27 -3.84
CA ARG A 79 -14.87 -7.45 -2.97
C ARG A 79 -14.97 -7.02 -1.50
N GLN A 80 -15.98 -7.55 -0.79
CA GLN A 80 -16.21 -7.22 0.61
C GLN A 80 -15.26 -7.93 1.58
N GLN A 81 -14.83 -9.15 1.25
CA GLN A 81 -14.00 -9.98 2.13
C GLN A 81 -12.57 -10.06 1.60
N ALA A 82 -11.62 -9.68 2.46
CA ALA A 82 -10.19 -9.88 2.23
C ALA A 82 -9.79 -11.32 2.61
N ASP A 83 -8.73 -11.82 1.99
CA ASP A 83 -8.17 -13.14 2.30
C ASP A 83 -7.40 -13.10 3.62
N ILE A 84 -6.67 -12.01 3.88
CA ILE A 84 -5.92 -11.78 5.13
C ILE A 84 -6.05 -10.31 5.55
N GLU A 85 -6.20 -10.06 6.85
CA GLU A 85 -6.11 -8.73 7.45
C GLU A 85 -4.89 -8.63 8.36
N VAL A 86 -4.07 -7.60 8.15
CA VAL A 86 -2.86 -7.37 8.94
C VAL A 86 -2.92 -6.00 9.61
N ARG A 87 -2.70 -5.98 10.92
CA ARG A 87 -2.67 -4.76 11.74
C ARG A 87 -1.21 -4.36 11.96
N LEU A 88 -0.79 -3.27 11.33
CA LEU A 88 0.55 -2.72 11.49
C LEU A 88 0.65 -1.98 12.82
N THR A 89 1.67 -2.34 13.59
CA THR A 89 2.01 -1.69 14.85
C THR A 89 2.47 -0.26 14.61
N ASP A 90 2.34 0.61 15.63
CA ASP A 90 2.81 1.99 15.53
C ASP A 90 4.33 2.07 15.30
N TYR A 91 5.08 1.07 15.80
CA TYR A 91 6.51 0.93 15.51
C TYR A 91 6.77 0.74 14.01
N PHE A 92 6.05 -0.19 13.36
CA PHE A 92 6.23 -0.43 11.93
C PHE A 92 5.79 0.76 11.09
N VAL A 93 4.69 1.42 11.46
CA VAL A 93 4.27 2.67 10.81
C VAL A 93 5.33 3.77 10.97
N GLY A 94 6.01 3.84 12.12
CA GLY A 94 7.15 4.74 12.32
C GLY A 94 8.32 4.45 11.37
N ARG A 95 8.63 3.17 11.13
CA ARG A 95 9.65 2.75 10.15
C ARG A 95 9.26 3.12 8.71
N MET A 96 7.98 3.01 8.37
CA MET A 96 7.49 3.44 7.06
C MET A 96 7.69 4.95 6.85
N ARG A 97 7.36 5.77 7.87
CA ARG A 97 7.59 7.23 7.82
C ARG A 97 9.06 7.57 7.61
N GLN A 98 9.95 6.91 8.36
CA GLN A 98 11.40 7.09 8.19
C GLN A 98 11.85 6.72 6.77
N ALA A 99 11.34 5.62 6.20
CA ALA A 99 11.69 5.22 4.84
C ALA A 99 11.26 6.24 3.78
N ASP A 100 10.14 6.95 3.98
CA ASP A 100 9.75 8.06 3.11
C ASP A 100 10.65 9.30 3.31
N GLU A 101 11.01 9.62 4.55
CA GLU A 101 11.89 10.75 4.88
C GLU A 101 13.33 10.57 4.37
N GLU A 102 13.90 9.36 4.48
CA GLU A 102 15.26 9.04 4.00
C GLU A 102 15.41 9.22 2.49
N LYS A 103 14.34 8.92 1.73
CA LYS A 103 14.33 9.14 0.28
C LYS A 103 14.30 10.62 -0.08
N LEU A 104 13.63 11.45 0.73
CA LEU A 104 13.64 12.91 0.58
C LEU A 104 15.04 13.48 0.84
N ALA A 105 15.74 12.96 1.87
CA ALA A 105 17.10 13.39 2.21
C ALA A 105 18.15 12.99 1.17
N ALA A 106 17.97 11.87 0.45
CA ALA A 106 18.87 11.44 -0.61
C ALA A 106 18.64 12.16 -1.96
N ALA A 107 17.55 12.92 -2.09
CA ALA A 107 17.19 13.66 -3.30
C ALA A 107 17.49 15.18 -3.22
N CYS A 108 17.93 15.69 -2.07
CA CYS A 108 18.42 17.05 -1.85
C CYS A 108 19.96 17.11 -1.91
#